data_AF-A0A9R0EUB8-F1
#
_entry.id   AF-A0A9R0EUB8-F1
#
_cell.length_a   1.000
_cell.length_b   1.000
_cell.length_c   1.000
_cell.angle_alpha   90.00
_cell.angle_beta   90.00
_cell.angle_gamma   90.00
#
_symmetry.space_group_name_H-M   'P 1'
#
loop_
_entity.id
_entity.type
_entity.pdbx_description
1 polymer ?
#
loop_
_entity_poly.entity_id
_entity_poly.type
_entity_poly.pdbx_seq_one_letter_code
_entity_poly.pdbx_strand_id
1 'polypeptide(L)'
;MFFLNVIIFLFCIVTVSSKAEKWYSAAIIDRRKTLHNSSNAEFRTNYIQNNEHPFLPLMLIDPKKSNDRRTNFYSAHIFNMKSANSSSESDSVSINYNNTVENLNVLNIVRPKRTKIRKRCPVARPRQMNQLNTKQKPKTRFLEVFQVVEFDHVSCTSSSGLEGTCLPESECIDSGGSTMGTCADGYGTCCVTQFLCDGHSDADTGWFTNPDFPSPSTERLSCTFVLDKASEDITQIRLDFNNFELLPPTDGYCQDDQFIVSGQNINNVIPILCGINSGQHVYIEVGEVDGPINFTFQTVSSDSRLFAIKVTQLTSLDELAAPTGCLQYYTDTQGYLESFNYRDKSDIVIARSPSYLNNLNYAMCIERKAETCSVTYTNSGNMQIVNYDTDGLPVIPPDQAGVEILNCPSDWLLIAATRLCGDRLNDGSVFQDFTVNAPVTDNGAGPIVVWFRSDESYVGVGFKLMYQQNSCNA
;
A
#
# COMPACT_ATOMS: atom_id res chain seq x y z
N MET A 1 32.17 16.58 -63.99
CA MET A 1 33.24 16.56 -62.98
C MET A 1 32.64 17.19 -61.73
N PHE A 2 32.20 16.51 -60.67
CA PHE A 2 32.34 15.14 -60.16
C PHE A 2 30.97 14.70 -59.61
N PHE A 3 30.57 13.47 -59.90
CA PHE A 3 29.63 12.70 -59.08
C PHE A 3 30.42 12.16 -57.87
N LEU A 4 29.87 12.24 -56.65
CA LEU A 4 30.37 11.46 -55.53
C LEU A 4 29.19 10.79 -54.79
N ASN A 5 29.21 9.47 -54.85
CA ASN A 5 28.36 8.52 -54.12
C ASN A 5 28.77 8.45 -52.64
N VAL A 6 27.79 8.38 -51.73
CA VAL A 6 27.90 7.71 -50.42
C VAL A 6 26.51 7.13 -50.10
N ILE A 7 26.24 5.87 -50.48
CA ILE A 7 26.27 4.64 -49.66
C ILE A 7 25.28 4.66 -48.49
N ILE A 8 24.15 3.99 -48.70
CA ILE A 8 23.15 3.60 -47.69
C ILE A 8 23.63 2.29 -47.06
N PHE A 9 23.94 2.30 -45.77
CA PHE A 9 24.17 1.08 -44.98
C PHE A 9 22.85 0.65 -44.33
N LEU A 10 22.27 -0.43 -44.86
CA LEU A 10 21.19 -1.18 -44.23
C LEU A 10 21.82 -2.12 -43.19
N PHE A 11 21.73 -1.77 -41.90
CA PHE A 11 22.07 -2.71 -40.83
C PHE A 11 20.83 -3.54 -40.47
N CYS A 12 20.74 -4.75 -41.03
CA CYS A 12 19.92 -5.81 -40.47
C CYS A 12 20.58 -6.29 -39.18
N ILE A 13 20.06 -5.86 -38.03
CA ILE A 13 20.39 -6.49 -36.75
C ILE A 13 19.40 -7.63 -36.55
N VAL A 14 19.91 -8.85 -36.76
CA VAL A 14 19.28 -10.10 -36.36
C VAL A 14 19.43 -10.22 -34.84
N THR A 15 18.34 -10.03 -34.09
CA THR A 15 18.29 -10.46 -32.69
C THR A 15 17.92 -11.93 -32.65
N VAL A 16 18.90 -12.74 -32.25
CA VAL A 16 18.76 -14.15 -31.95
C VAL A 16 17.91 -14.27 -30.68
N SER A 17 16.67 -14.73 -30.80
CA SER A 17 15.86 -15.15 -29.66
C SER A 17 16.51 -16.41 -29.06
N SER A 18 17.10 -16.27 -27.87
CA SER A 18 17.54 -17.39 -27.06
C SER A 18 16.32 -18.19 -26.62
N LYS A 19 16.33 -19.46 -26.97
CA LYS A 19 15.31 -20.44 -26.58
C LYS A 19 15.26 -20.56 -25.07
N ALA A 20 14.10 -20.33 -24.48
CA ALA A 20 13.80 -20.78 -23.12
C ALA A 20 13.93 -22.31 -23.07
N GLU A 21 14.72 -22.81 -22.12
CA GLU A 21 14.82 -24.23 -21.80
C GLU A 21 13.52 -24.69 -21.14
N LYS A 22 12.81 -25.62 -21.81
CA LYS A 22 11.56 -26.19 -21.31
C LYS A 22 11.88 -27.35 -20.37
N TRP A 23 11.53 -27.20 -19.11
CA TRP A 23 11.50 -28.29 -18.14
C TRP A 23 10.05 -28.66 -17.86
N TYR A 24 9.75 -29.96 -17.91
CA TYR A 24 8.42 -30.51 -17.66
C TYR A 24 8.43 -31.20 -16.30
N SER A 25 7.51 -30.82 -15.42
CA SER A 25 7.21 -31.53 -14.19
C SER A 25 5.98 -32.43 -14.39
N ALA A 26 6.02 -33.63 -13.82
CA ALA A 26 4.94 -34.62 -13.87
C ALA A 26 4.40 -34.83 -12.45
N ALA A 27 3.13 -34.46 -12.21
CA ALA A 27 2.45 -34.76 -10.94
C ALA A 27 1.83 -36.18 -10.98
N ILE A 28 1.95 -36.91 -9.87
CA ILE A 28 1.37 -38.25 -9.70
C ILE A 28 -0.04 -38.11 -9.11
N ILE A 29 -1.06 -38.54 -9.84
CA ILE A 29 -2.44 -38.64 -9.33
C ILE A 29 -2.58 -39.96 -8.55
N ASP A 30 -2.55 -39.92 -7.23
CA ASP A 30 -2.93 -41.08 -6.40
C ASP A 30 -4.46 -41.13 -6.25
N ARG A 31 -5.08 -42.10 -6.92
CA ARG A 31 -6.53 -42.29 -6.92
C ARG A 31 -6.94 -43.14 -5.71
N ARG A 32 -7.03 -42.54 -4.51
CA ARG A 32 -7.61 -43.24 -3.36
C ARG A 32 -9.11 -43.45 -3.56
N LYS A 33 -9.48 -44.72 -3.73
CA LYS A 33 -10.88 -45.18 -3.63
C LYS A 33 -11.37 -44.97 -2.19
N THR A 34 -12.48 -44.26 -2.06
CA THR A 34 -13.29 -44.19 -0.85
C THR A 34 -13.90 -45.57 -0.57
N LEU A 35 -13.64 -46.11 0.62
CA LEU A 35 -14.34 -47.26 1.18
C LEU A 35 -15.21 -46.77 2.34
N HIS A 36 -16.52 -46.89 2.16
CA HIS A 36 -17.51 -46.83 3.24
C HIS A 36 -17.35 -48.04 4.16
N ASN A 37 -17.21 -47.84 5.49
CA ASN A 37 -18.23 -48.20 6.48
C ASN A 37 -17.76 -48.09 7.95
N SER A 38 -18.69 -47.55 8.75
CA SER A 38 -19.11 -47.99 10.09
C SER A 38 -18.25 -47.73 11.34
N SER A 39 -18.84 -46.89 12.20
CA SER A 39 -19.13 -47.08 13.63
C SER A 39 -18.00 -47.17 14.68
N ASN A 40 -18.16 -46.25 15.64
CA ASN A 40 -18.07 -46.42 17.10
C ASN A 40 -16.73 -46.26 17.85
N ALA A 41 -16.90 -45.46 18.92
CA ALA A 41 -16.33 -45.55 20.27
C ALA A 41 -14.92 -44.98 20.51
N GLU A 42 -14.95 -43.88 21.29
CA GLU A 42 -14.12 -43.59 22.47
C GLU A 42 -12.83 -44.40 22.65
N PHE A 43 -11.70 -43.71 22.82
CA PHE A 43 -10.82 -43.91 23.98
C PHE A 43 -9.79 -42.76 24.08
N ARG A 44 -9.80 -42.05 25.21
CA ARG A 44 -8.70 -41.23 25.72
C ARG A 44 -7.57 -42.16 26.18
N THR A 45 -6.31 -41.73 26.04
CA THR A 45 -5.31 -41.73 27.13
C THR A 45 -4.09 -40.87 26.77
N ASN A 46 -3.65 -40.08 27.76
CA ASN A 46 -2.37 -39.35 27.85
C ASN A 46 -1.16 -40.31 27.99
N TYR A 47 0.06 -39.83 27.74
CA TYR A 47 1.29 -39.89 28.58
C TYR A 47 2.53 -39.50 27.72
N ILE A 48 3.20 -38.35 27.96
CA ILE A 48 4.49 -38.09 28.67
C ILE A 48 5.79 -38.58 27.97
N GLN A 49 6.53 -37.59 27.44
CA GLN A 49 7.97 -37.23 27.59
C GLN A 49 9.15 -38.23 27.63
N ASN A 50 10.26 -37.75 27.01
CA ASN A 50 11.71 -38.03 27.17
C ASN A 50 12.29 -39.22 26.35
N ASN A 51 13.49 -39.20 25.76
CA ASN A 51 14.62 -38.27 25.70
C ASN A 51 15.69 -38.77 24.66
N GLU A 52 16.69 -37.92 24.35
CA GLU A 52 18.10 -38.21 23.94
C GLU A 52 18.39 -38.56 22.44
N HIS A 53 18.97 -37.66 21.61
CA HIS A 53 20.36 -37.14 21.47
C HIS A 53 21.22 -37.94 20.44
N PRO A 54 22.37 -37.44 19.91
CA PRO A 54 22.76 -36.07 19.49
C PRO A 54 23.61 -36.04 18.17
N PHE A 55 23.85 -34.87 17.57
CA PHE A 55 25.12 -34.57 16.85
C PHE A 55 25.45 -33.07 16.98
N LEU A 56 26.72 -32.80 17.33
CA LEU A 56 27.37 -31.48 17.54
C LEU A 56 28.67 -31.45 16.67
N PRO A 57 29.37 -30.30 16.53
CA PRO A 57 29.88 -29.78 15.27
C PRO A 57 31.41 -29.76 15.20
N LEU A 58 31.96 -29.30 14.07
CA LEU A 58 33.38 -28.99 13.93
C LEU A 58 33.61 -27.47 13.93
N MET A 59 34.40 -27.01 14.90
CA MET A 59 35.06 -25.70 14.94
C MET A 59 36.41 -25.76 14.23
N LEU A 60 36.85 -24.61 13.68
CA LEU A 60 38.27 -24.24 13.57
C LEU A 60 38.44 -22.76 13.97
N ILE A 61 39.56 -22.49 14.66
CA ILE A 61 39.91 -21.30 15.45
C ILE A 61 40.96 -20.45 14.69
N ASP A 62 40.72 -19.12 14.57
CA ASP A 62 41.55 -17.89 14.82
C ASP A 62 43.06 -17.82 14.40
N PRO A 63 43.85 -16.69 14.46
CA PRO A 63 43.59 -15.33 14.99
C PRO A 63 44.25 -14.10 14.28
N LYS A 64 43.81 -12.86 14.61
CA LYS A 64 44.63 -11.77 15.26
C LYS A 64 44.01 -10.34 15.27
N LYS A 65 43.75 -9.86 16.50
CA LYS A 65 43.98 -8.53 17.15
C LYS A 65 44.36 -7.29 16.30
N SER A 66 43.71 -6.14 16.59
CA SER A 66 44.24 -5.11 17.53
C SER A 66 43.23 -4.01 17.91
N ASN A 67 43.27 -3.62 19.19
CA ASN A 67 42.70 -2.41 19.80
C ASN A 67 43.10 -1.12 19.08
N ASP A 68 42.25 -0.07 19.12
CA ASP A 68 42.58 1.14 19.90
C ASP A 68 41.37 2.04 20.22
N ARG A 69 41.52 2.79 21.32
CA ARG A 69 40.56 3.70 21.97
C ARG A 69 40.65 5.14 21.44
N ARG A 70 39.63 5.95 21.81
CA ARG A 70 39.56 7.42 22.06
C ARG A 70 38.66 8.19 21.08
N THR A 71 37.47 8.64 21.50
CA THR A 71 37.10 9.86 22.26
C THR A 71 37.31 11.20 21.54
N ASN A 72 36.20 11.95 21.47
CA ASN A 72 36.03 13.41 21.58
C ASN A 72 35.81 14.27 20.31
N PHE A 73 34.56 14.75 20.21
CA PHE A 73 34.11 16.16 20.32
C PHE A 73 34.60 17.26 19.36
N TYR A 74 33.63 18.16 19.12
CA TYR A 74 33.64 19.52 18.53
C TYR A 74 33.51 19.60 17.00
N SER A 75 32.87 20.61 16.42
CA SER A 75 31.77 21.54 16.76
C SER A 75 31.69 22.47 15.56
N ALA A 76 30.49 22.90 15.23
CA ALA A 76 30.19 23.83 14.16
C ALA A 76 30.91 25.18 14.32
N HIS A 77 31.27 25.77 13.17
CA HIS A 77 31.54 27.18 13.04
C HIS A 77 30.33 27.91 12.46
N ILE A 78 29.98 28.98 13.16
CA ILE A 78 28.96 30.00 12.91
C ILE A 78 29.32 30.82 11.67
N PHE A 79 28.33 31.15 10.84
CA PHE A 79 28.22 32.46 10.22
C PHE A 79 26.78 32.96 10.24
N ASN A 80 26.63 34.19 10.74
CA ASN A 80 25.40 34.90 10.99
C ASN A 80 25.44 36.16 10.11
N MET A 81 24.36 36.48 9.40
CA MET A 81 24.17 37.83 8.82
C MET A 81 22.69 38.23 8.78
N LYS A 82 22.45 39.47 9.21
CA LYS A 82 21.17 40.12 9.50
C LYS A 82 20.61 40.93 8.32
N SER A 83 19.30 41.27 8.48
CA SER A 83 18.57 42.48 8.04
C SER A 83 17.92 42.42 6.65
N ALA A 84 16.76 43.03 6.34
CA ALA A 84 15.93 44.04 7.01
C ALA A 84 14.47 44.04 6.46
N ASN A 85 13.56 44.72 7.19
CA ASN A 85 12.15 45.01 6.90
C ASN A 85 11.87 45.87 5.64
N SER A 86 10.65 45.76 5.07
CA SER A 86 9.77 46.92 4.80
C SER A 86 8.30 46.50 4.49
N SER A 87 7.40 47.46 4.65
CA SER A 87 5.95 47.44 4.88
C SER A 87 5.07 47.82 3.66
N SER A 88 3.74 47.88 3.88
CA SER A 88 2.65 48.57 3.13
C SER A 88 1.89 47.73 2.08
N GLU A 89 0.59 47.86 1.79
CA GLU A 89 -0.59 48.56 2.35
C GLU A 89 -1.82 47.94 1.64
N SER A 90 -3.01 48.12 2.22
CA SER A 90 -4.32 47.64 1.78
C SER A 90 -4.97 48.48 0.67
N ASP A 91 -5.81 47.86 -0.17
CA ASP A 91 -6.96 48.53 -0.79
C ASP A 91 -8.13 47.55 -1.00
N SER A 92 -9.31 47.94 -0.50
CA SER A 92 -10.57 47.22 -0.52
C SER A 92 -11.50 47.71 -1.64
N VAL A 93 -12.11 46.80 -2.40
CA VAL A 93 -13.26 47.10 -3.28
C VAL A 93 -14.43 46.19 -2.95
N SER A 94 -15.56 46.82 -2.63
CA SER A 94 -16.84 46.22 -2.26
C SER A 94 -17.72 46.01 -3.49
N ILE A 95 -18.36 44.84 -3.62
CA ILE A 95 -19.47 44.61 -4.56
C ILE A 95 -20.58 43.87 -3.84
N ASN A 96 -21.70 44.57 -3.64
CA ASN A 96 -22.98 44.02 -3.19
C ASN A 96 -23.66 43.27 -4.34
N TYR A 97 -24.17 42.07 -4.06
CA TYR A 97 -25.27 41.48 -4.84
C TYR A 97 -26.35 40.93 -3.90
N ASN A 98 -27.47 41.66 -3.85
CA ASN A 98 -28.76 41.12 -3.44
C ASN A 98 -29.26 40.22 -4.56
N ASN A 99 -29.57 38.96 -4.27
CA ASN A 99 -30.45 38.15 -5.10
C ASN A 99 -31.40 37.33 -4.22
N THR A 100 -32.63 37.82 -4.15
CA THR A 100 -33.84 37.06 -3.81
C THR A 100 -34.09 36.00 -4.89
N VAL A 101 -34.20 34.73 -4.49
CA VAL A 101 -34.74 33.68 -5.37
C VAL A 101 -35.89 32.97 -4.67
N GLU A 102 -37.01 32.93 -5.37
CA GLU A 102 -38.27 32.32 -4.99
C GLU A 102 -38.15 30.79 -4.88
N ASN A 103 -38.77 30.24 -3.82
CA ASN A 103 -38.91 28.81 -3.59
C ASN A 103 -39.88 28.19 -4.62
N LEU A 104 -39.34 27.42 -5.57
CA LEU A 104 -40.13 26.45 -6.34
C LEU A 104 -39.97 25.06 -5.73
N ASN A 105 -40.97 24.66 -4.97
CA ASN A 105 -41.19 23.29 -4.53
C ASN A 105 -41.45 22.38 -5.74
N VAL A 106 -40.56 21.42 -5.99
CA VAL A 106 -40.85 20.27 -6.87
C VAL A 106 -40.82 18.99 -6.03
N LEU A 107 -41.93 18.77 -5.32
CA LEU A 107 -42.34 17.42 -4.92
C LEU A 107 -43.14 16.82 -6.09
N ASN A 108 -42.57 15.80 -6.74
CA ASN A 108 -43.24 14.60 -7.27
C ASN A 108 -42.51 14.03 -8.50
N ILE A 109 -41.55 13.13 -8.27
CA ILE A 109 -41.13 12.17 -9.30
C ILE A 109 -41.91 10.88 -9.06
N VAL A 110 -42.91 10.66 -9.91
CA VAL A 110 -43.66 9.39 -10.00
C VAL A 110 -42.74 8.32 -10.58
N ARG A 111 -42.41 7.30 -9.78
CA ARG A 111 -41.64 6.13 -10.25
C ARG A 111 -42.49 5.28 -11.21
N PRO A 112 -42.00 4.90 -12.40
CA PRO A 112 -42.74 4.00 -13.28
C PRO A 112 -42.76 2.56 -12.74
N LYS A 113 -43.93 1.92 -12.78
CA LYS A 113 -44.15 0.53 -12.38
C LYS A 113 -43.36 -0.42 -13.30
N ARG A 114 -42.39 -1.16 -12.74
CA ARG A 114 -41.71 -2.28 -13.42
C ARG A 114 -42.69 -3.45 -13.67
N THR A 115 -43.00 -3.72 -14.93
CA THR A 115 -43.68 -4.94 -15.37
C THR A 115 -42.70 -6.12 -15.33
N LYS A 116 -43.01 -7.16 -14.53
CA LYS A 116 -42.26 -8.42 -14.50
C LYS A 116 -42.58 -9.25 -15.73
N ILE A 117 -41.68 -9.28 -16.72
CA ILE A 117 -41.74 -10.25 -17.82
C ILE A 117 -40.96 -11.51 -17.40
N ARG A 118 -41.66 -12.61 -17.13
CA ARG A 118 -41.04 -13.94 -16.97
C ARG A 118 -40.70 -14.51 -18.34
N LYS A 119 -39.42 -14.46 -18.75
CA LYS A 119 -38.92 -15.25 -19.88
C LYS A 119 -38.61 -16.68 -19.40
N ARG A 120 -39.22 -17.69 -20.04
CA ARG A 120 -38.88 -19.10 -19.83
C ARG A 120 -37.56 -19.40 -20.56
N CYS A 121 -36.61 -20.03 -19.88
CA CYS A 121 -35.38 -20.53 -20.50
C CYS A 121 -35.72 -21.60 -21.55
N PRO A 122 -35.08 -21.58 -22.73
CA PRO A 122 -35.20 -22.68 -23.70
C PRO A 122 -34.47 -23.92 -23.17
N VAL A 123 -35.15 -25.06 -23.25
CA VAL A 123 -34.66 -26.39 -22.86
C VAL A 123 -33.46 -26.77 -23.72
N ALA A 124 -32.34 -27.13 -23.07
CA ALA A 124 -31.16 -27.67 -23.73
C ALA A 124 -31.51 -28.96 -24.49
N ARG A 125 -31.23 -29.00 -25.79
CA ARG A 125 -31.32 -30.22 -26.60
C ARG A 125 -30.16 -31.16 -26.21
N PRO A 126 -30.40 -32.47 -26.03
CA PRO A 126 -29.33 -33.43 -25.81
C PRO A 126 -28.46 -33.54 -27.08
N ARG A 127 -27.14 -33.36 -26.93
CA ARG A 127 -26.19 -33.64 -28.02
C ARG A 127 -26.20 -35.15 -28.31
N GLN A 128 -26.52 -35.50 -29.54
CA GLN A 128 -26.39 -36.86 -30.07
C GLN A 128 -24.92 -37.29 -30.03
N MET A 129 -24.68 -38.44 -29.41
CA MET A 129 -23.41 -39.13 -29.43
C MET A 129 -23.34 -39.94 -30.74
N ASN A 130 -22.49 -39.54 -31.68
CA ASN A 130 -22.20 -40.37 -32.86
C ASN A 130 -21.32 -41.55 -32.42
N GLN A 131 -21.93 -42.71 -32.24
CA GLN A 131 -21.22 -43.99 -32.17
C GLN A 131 -20.71 -44.37 -33.56
N LEU A 132 -19.40 -44.23 -33.78
CA LEU A 132 -18.71 -44.95 -34.84
C LEU A 132 -18.15 -46.24 -34.26
N ASN A 133 -18.90 -47.33 -34.46
CA ASN A 133 -18.43 -48.69 -34.27
C ASN A 133 -17.36 -49.02 -35.32
N THR A 134 -16.09 -49.08 -34.91
CA THR A 134 -15.07 -49.83 -35.65
C THR A 134 -14.38 -50.82 -34.71
N LYS A 135 -14.39 -52.07 -35.16
CA LYS A 135 -13.98 -53.30 -34.45
C LYS A 135 -12.61 -53.21 -33.78
N GLN A 136 -12.52 -53.85 -32.62
CA GLN A 136 -11.33 -54.02 -31.78
C GLN A 136 -10.11 -54.59 -32.53
N LYS A 137 -8.94 -54.04 -32.23
CA LYS A 137 -7.70 -54.82 -32.04
C LYS A 137 -7.13 -54.42 -30.67
N PRO A 138 -6.68 -55.37 -29.83
CA PRO A 138 -6.11 -55.03 -28.54
C PRO A 138 -4.71 -54.48 -28.79
N LYS A 139 -4.60 -53.15 -28.86
CA LYS A 139 -3.31 -52.49 -28.64
C LYS A 139 -3.23 -52.19 -27.16
N THR A 140 -2.39 -52.94 -26.47
CA THR A 140 -1.79 -52.55 -25.20
C THR A 140 -1.28 -51.11 -25.33
N ARG A 141 -2.07 -50.15 -24.85
CA ARG A 141 -1.59 -48.78 -24.60
C ARG A 141 -1.27 -48.71 -23.11
N PHE A 142 -0.10 -49.22 -22.78
CA PHE A 142 0.59 -48.84 -21.56
C PHE A 142 1.13 -47.42 -21.80
N LEU A 143 1.00 -46.56 -20.79
CA LEU A 143 1.26 -45.10 -20.77
C LEU A 143 0.06 -44.26 -21.24
N GLU A 144 -0.90 -44.05 -20.33
CA GLU A 144 -1.64 -42.78 -20.28
C GLU A 144 -0.60 -41.68 -20.11
N VAL A 145 -0.36 -41.00 -21.22
CA VAL A 145 0.53 -39.88 -21.39
C VAL A 145 0.14 -38.81 -20.39
N PHE A 146 1.10 -38.35 -19.58
CA PHE A 146 0.97 -37.19 -18.71
C PHE A 146 0.30 -36.05 -19.50
N GLN A 147 -0.93 -35.69 -19.12
CA GLN A 147 -1.62 -34.57 -19.73
C GLN A 147 -1.06 -33.30 -19.08
N VAL A 148 -0.09 -32.66 -19.73
CA VAL A 148 0.37 -31.34 -19.34
C VAL A 148 -0.78 -30.38 -19.60
N VAL A 149 -1.35 -29.84 -18.52
CA VAL A 149 -2.41 -28.83 -18.58
C VAL A 149 -1.73 -27.47 -18.45
N GLU A 150 -1.72 -26.73 -19.54
CA GLU A 150 -1.26 -25.34 -19.58
C GLU A 150 -2.45 -24.44 -19.26
N PHE A 151 -2.24 -23.46 -18.39
CA PHE A 151 -3.24 -22.47 -18.00
C PHE A 151 -2.59 -21.11 -17.81
N ASP A 152 -3.36 -20.05 -17.98
CA ASP A 152 -2.87 -18.68 -17.87
C ASP A 152 -2.48 -18.35 -16.42
N HIS A 153 -1.37 -17.63 -16.25
CA HIS A 153 -0.89 -17.15 -14.95
C HIS A 153 -1.71 -15.94 -14.50
N VAL A 154 -2.93 -16.21 -14.05
CA VAL A 154 -3.89 -15.21 -13.58
C VAL A 154 -3.77 -14.98 -12.07
N SER A 155 -4.20 -13.82 -11.59
CA SER A 155 -4.26 -13.55 -10.16
C SER A 155 -5.27 -14.48 -9.47
N CYS A 156 -4.96 -14.83 -8.22
CA CYS A 156 -5.78 -15.67 -7.36
C CYS A 156 -5.75 -15.14 -5.92
N THR A 157 -6.74 -15.51 -5.14
CA THR A 157 -6.77 -15.22 -3.70
C THR A 157 -6.48 -16.51 -2.94
N SER A 158 -5.49 -16.46 -2.07
CA SER A 158 -5.05 -17.58 -1.28
C SER A 158 -6.06 -17.94 -0.17
N SER A 159 -5.88 -19.10 0.46
CA SER A 159 -6.69 -19.48 1.62
C SER A 159 -6.53 -18.56 2.84
N SER A 160 -5.45 -17.78 2.91
CA SER A 160 -5.23 -16.76 3.95
C SER A 160 -5.72 -15.36 3.55
N GLY A 161 -6.30 -15.21 2.35
CA GLY A 161 -6.76 -13.93 1.82
C GLY A 161 -5.70 -13.09 1.12
N LEU A 162 -4.46 -13.59 1.01
CA LEU A 162 -3.39 -12.92 0.28
C LEU A 162 -3.57 -13.08 -1.22
N GLU A 163 -3.21 -12.06 -1.99
CA GLU A 163 -3.17 -12.17 -3.45
C GLU A 163 -1.94 -12.96 -3.90
N GLY A 164 -2.12 -13.86 -4.86
CA GLY A 164 -1.06 -14.61 -5.48
C GLY A 164 -1.27 -14.79 -6.98
N THR A 165 -0.44 -15.63 -7.58
CA THR A 165 -0.52 -15.99 -9.00
C THR A 165 -0.84 -17.47 -9.15
N CYS A 166 -1.78 -17.80 -10.03
CA CYS A 166 -2.10 -19.18 -10.33
C CYS A 166 -0.96 -19.82 -11.12
N LEU A 167 -0.23 -20.74 -10.50
CA LEU A 167 0.94 -21.42 -11.09
C LEU A 167 0.85 -22.93 -10.90
N PRO A 168 1.55 -23.73 -11.72
CA PRO A 168 1.85 -25.12 -11.40
C PRO A 168 2.58 -25.22 -10.05
N GLU A 169 2.30 -26.27 -9.27
CA GLU A 169 2.89 -26.44 -7.93
C GLU A 169 4.42 -26.45 -7.95
N SER A 170 5.02 -27.14 -8.92
CA SER A 170 6.49 -27.16 -9.05
C SER A 170 7.05 -25.76 -9.32
N GLU A 171 6.43 -25.01 -10.24
CA GLU A 171 6.90 -23.68 -10.62
C GLU A 171 6.80 -22.70 -9.45
N CYS A 172 5.74 -22.81 -8.64
CA CYS A 172 5.58 -22.02 -7.44
C CYS A 172 6.70 -22.27 -6.41
N ILE A 173 7.05 -23.53 -6.18
CA ILE A 173 8.11 -23.90 -5.23
C ILE A 173 9.48 -23.49 -5.79
N ASP A 174 9.70 -23.70 -7.09
CA ASP A 174 10.95 -23.35 -7.76
C ASP A 174 11.19 -21.82 -7.76
N SER A 175 10.13 -21.00 -7.78
CA SER A 175 10.21 -19.55 -7.63
C SER A 175 10.29 -19.07 -6.17
N GLY A 176 10.41 -19.98 -5.20
CA GLY A 176 10.47 -19.66 -3.77
C GLY A 176 9.11 -19.25 -3.15
N GLY A 177 8.01 -19.44 -3.88
CA GLY A 177 6.66 -19.17 -3.42
C GLY A 177 6.07 -20.31 -2.58
N SER A 178 4.98 -20.00 -1.89
CA SER A 178 4.21 -20.97 -1.08
C SER A 178 2.89 -21.31 -1.76
N THR A 179 2.52 -22.59 -1.71
CA THR A 179 1.27 -23.10 -2.27
C THR A 179 0.11 -22.87 -1.29
N MET A 180 -0.80 -21.96 -1.61
CA MET A 180 -1.84 -21.51 -0.68
C MET A 180 -3.25 -21.53 -1.28
N GLY A 181 -3.73 -22.73 -1.59
CA GLY A 181 -5.06 -22.96 -2.18
C GLY A 181 -4.97 -23.38 -3.64
N THR A 182 -6.11 -23.72 -4.24
CA THR A 182 -6.17 -24.26 -5.61
C THR A 182 -6.79 -23.26 -6.58
N CYS A 183 -6.31 -23.24 -7.81
CA CYS A 183 -6.83 -22.41 -8.91
C CYS A 183 -6.92 -23.23 -10.21
N ALA A 184 -7.40 -22.60 -11.29
CA ALA A 184 -7.59 -23.24 -12.61
C ALA A 184 -8.31 -24.61 -12.51
N ASP A 185 -9.49 -24.65 -11.88
CA ASP A 185 -10.28 -25.88 -11.65
C ASP A 185 -9.50 -27.03 -10.96
N GLY A 186 -8.47 -26.71 -10.19
CA GLY A 186 -7.64 -27.66 -9.45
C GLY A 186 -6.41 -28.14 -10.21
N TYR A 187 -6.12 -27.58 -11.38
CA TYR A 187 -4.89 -27.86 -12.12
C TYR A 187 -3.69 -27.04 -11.63
N GLY A 188 -3.94 -25.93 -10.94
CA GLY A 188 -2.91 -25.05 -10.38
C GLY A 188 -3.06 -24.81 -8.88
N THR A 189 -2.01 -24.23 -8.29
CA THR A 189 -2.02 -23.69 -6.93
C THR A 189 -1.99 -22.18 -6.96
N CYS A 190 -2.61 -21.55 -5.96
CA CYS A 190 -2.40 -20.12 -5.75
C CYS A 190 -1.02 -19.93 -5.11
N CYS A 191 -0.07 -19.43 -5.90
CA CYS A 191 1.30 -19.21 -5.49
C CYS A 191 1.46 -17.84 -4.84
N VAL A 192 1.94 -17.81 -3.60
CA VAL A 192 2.15 -16.58 -2.84
C VAL A 192 3.61 -16.48 -2.46
N THR A 193 4.29 -15.44 -2.95
CA THR A 193 5.63 -15.07 -2.49
C THR A 193 5.53 -14.43 -1.12
N GLN A 194 6.20 -15.00 -0.13
CA GLN A 194 6.18 -14.51 1.26
C GLN A 194 7.58 -14.07 1.67
N PHE A 195 7.65 -12.92 2.32
CA PHE A 195 8.84 -12.34 2.89
C PHE A 195 8.84 -12.64 4.39
N LEU A 196 9.85 -13.38 4.83
CA LEU A 196 9.97 -13.84 6.20
C LEU A 196 10.79 -12.84 7.03
N CYS A 197 10.53 -12.82 8.32
CA CYS A 197 11.37 -12.11 9.29
C CYS A 197 12.81 -12.61 9.25
N ASP A 198 13.75 -11.66 9.29
CA ASP A 198 15.20 -11.89 9.18
C ASP A 198 15.60 -12.57 7.85
N GLY A 199 14.66 -12.57 6.90
CA GLY A 199 14.84 -13.05 5.55
C GLY A 199 15.39 -11.98 4.62
N HIS A 200 15.74 -12.44 3.43
CA HIS A 200 16.29 -11.65 2.35
C HIS A 200 15.63 -12.07 1.04
N SER A 201 15.31 -11.11 0.17
CA SER A 201 14.75 -11.39 -1.15
C SER A 201 15.03 -10.25 -2.14
N ASP A 202 15.02 -10.58 -3.42
CA ASP A 202 15.07 -9.67 -4.56
C ASP A 202 13.81 -9.78 -5.42
N ALA A 203 12.77 -10.49 -4.97
CA ALA A 203 11.57 -10.72 -5.77
C ALA A 203 10.82 -9.42 -6.09
N ASP A 204 10.32 -9.30 -7.32
CA ASP A 204 9.57 -8.12 -7.78
C ASP A 204 8.34 -7.82 -6.92
N THR A 205 7.67 -8.86 -6.41
CA THR A 205 6.51 -8.72 -5.53
C THR A 205 6.44 -9.83 -4.50
N GLY A 206 5.93 -9.50 -3.31
CA GLY A 206 5.72 -10.45 -2.24
C GLY A 206 4.97 -9.84 -1.06
N TRP A 207 4.68 -10.68 -0.07
CA TRP A 207 3.94 -10.30 1.13
C TRP A 207 4.83 -10.37 2.36
N PHE A 208 4.97 -9.26 3.07
CA PHE A 208 5.59 -9.23 4.39
C PHE A 208 4.51 -9.25 5.47
N THR A 209 4.44 -10.34 6.23
CA THR A 209 3.34 -10.61 7.17
C THR A 209 3.85 -10.87 8.58
N ASN A 210 2.98 -10.69 9.58
CA ASN A 210 3.29 -11.14 10.93
C ASN A 210 3.43 -12.68 10.98
N PRO A 211 4.22 -13.23 11.92
CA PRO A 211 4.53 -14.67 11.96
C PRO A 211 3.30 -15.61 11.94
N ASP A 212 2.20 -15.19 12.58
CA ASP A 212 0.98 -16.01 12.71
C ASP A 212 -0.12 -15.67 11.69
N PHE A 213 0.17 -14.83 10.69
CA PHE A 213 -0.81 -14.39 9.70
C PHE A 213 -1.52 -15.59 9.05
N PRO A 214 -2.87 -15.58 8.89
CA PRO A 214 -3.81 -14.46 9.01
C PRO A 214 -4.29 -14.15 10.44
N SER A 215 -3.76 -14.84 11.45
CA SER A 215 -4.06 -14.54 12.85
C SER A 215 -3.16 -13.44 13.39
N PRO A 216 -3.61 -12.66 14.39
CA PRO A 216 -2.74 -11.69 15.06
C PRO A 216 -1.62 -12.39 15.84
N SER A 217 -0.42 -11.83 15.80
CA SER A 217 0.70 -12.25 16.65
C SER A 217 0.70 -11.47 17.97
N THR A 218 1.04 -12.12 19.07
CA THR A 218 1.12 -11.50 20.41
C THR A 218 2.53 -11.51 21.00
N GLU A 219 3.49 -12.10 20.31
CA GLU A 219 4.87 -12.13 20.79
C GLU A 219 5.58 -10.81 20.46
N ARG A 220 6.57 -10.47 21.29
CA ARG A 220 7.47 -9.35 20.99
C ARG A 220 8.22 -9.68 19.70
N LEU A 221 8.22 -8.74 18.77
CA LEU A 221 8.77 -8.89 17.44
C LEU A 221 9.91 -7.90 17.27
N SER A 222 11.10 -8.42 17.01
CA SER A 222 12.23 -7.64 16.49
C SER A 222 12.62 -8.32 15.18
N CYS A 223 12.01 -7.86 14.09
CA CYS A 223 12.04 -8.54 12.80
C CYS A 223 12.49 -7.56 11.74
N THR A 224 13.53 -7.92 10.98
CA THR A 224 13.97 -7.13 9.84
C THR A 224 13.94 -7.97 8.58
N PHE A 225 13.17 -7.54 7.58
CA PHE A 225 13.24 -8.11 6.24
C PHE A 225 14.12 -7.22 5.36
N VAL A 226 15.02 -7.84 4.58
CA VAL A 226 15.97 -7.18 3.71
C VAL A 226 15.56 -7.39 2.25
N LEU A 227 15.33 -6.30 1.52
CA LEU A 227 14.97 -6.32 0.11
C LEU A 227 16.12 -5.77 -0.74
N ASP A 228 16.59 -6.59 -1.67
CA ASP A 228 17.46 -6.14 -2.77
C ASP A 228 16.61 -5.71 -3.96
N LYS A 229 17.16 -4.77 -4.74
CA LYS A 229 16.53 -4.39 -6.01
C LYS A 229 16.53 -5.59 -6.96
N ALA A 230 15.36 -5.95 -7.50
CA ALA A 230 15.22 -7.03 -8.48
C ALA A 230 16.07 -6.79 -9.74
N SER A 231 16.28 -5.53 -10.08
CA SER A 231 17.20 -5.08 -11.12
C SER A 231 17.61 -3.62 -10.89
N GLU A 232 18.63 -3.16 -11.62
CA GLU A 232 19.07 -1.75 -11.56
C GLU A 232 17.98 -0.77 -12.03
N ASP A 233 17.07 -1.21 -12.89
CA ASP A 233 15.98 -0.40 -13.46
C ASP A 233 14.86 -0.11 -12.44
N ILE A 234 14.88 -0.76 -11.27
CA ILE A 234 13.95 -0.47 -10.17
C ILE A 234 14.22 0.94 -9.64
N THR A 235 13.18 1.77 -9.62
CA THR A 235 13.26 3.16 -9.16
C THR A 235 12.42 3.42 -7.93
N GLN A 236 11.40 2.60 -7.68
CA GLN A 236 10.47 2.76 -6.57
C GLN A 236 10.09 1.41 -5.97
N ILE A 237 9.75 1.42 -4.68
CA ILE A 237 9.07 0.32 -4.01
C ILE A 237 7.75 0.86 -3.48
N ARG A 238 6.65 0.21 -3.83
CA ARG A 238 5.32 0.48 -3.27
C ARG A 238 5.02 -0.52 -2.18
N LEU A 239 4.61 -0.01 -1.02
CA LEU A 239 4.08 -0.80 0.08
C LEU A 239 2.58 -0.56 0.19
N ASP A 240 1.77 -1.60 0.01
CA ASP A 240 0.33 -1.55 0.25
C ASP A 240 0.00 -2.22 1.59
N PHE A 241 -0.57 -1.47 2.52
CA PHE A 241 -0.90 -1.93 3.86
C PHE A 241 -2.27 -2.63 3.86
N ASN A 242 -2.35 -3.86 3.37
CA ASN A 242 -3.60 -4.62 3.38
C ASN A 242 -4.14 -4.77 4.81
N ASN A 243 -3.25 -5.17 5.72
CA ASN A 243 -3.45 -5.05 7.16
C ASN A 243 -2.23 -4.35 7.75
N PHE A 244 -2.45 -3.36 8.59
CA PHE A 244 -1.40 -2.72 9.37
C PHE A 244 -2.01 -2.20 10.66
N GLU A 245 -1.81 -2.97 11.73
CA GLU A 245 -2.33 -2.67 13.05
C GLU A 245 -1.27 -2.95 14.13
N LEU A 246 -0.57 -1.89 14.52
CA LEU A 246 0.41 -1.83 15.63
C LEU A 246 -0.13 -0.98 16.79
N LEU A 247 0.44 -1.01 17.99
CA LEU A 247 0.03 -0.11 19.09
C LEU A 247 0.03 1.36 18.64
N PRO A 248 -0.89 2.16 19.19
CA PRO A 248 -0.98 3.58 18.88
C PRO A 248 0.27 4.32 19.38
N PRO A 249 0.53 5.53 18.84
CA PRO A 249 1.54 6.42 19.40
C PRO A 249 1.15 6.90 20.80
N THR A 250 2.16 7.25 21.61
CA THR A 250 2.02 8.02 22.84
C THR A 250 2.45 9.46 22.54
N ASP A 251 1.53 10.42 22.70
CA ASP A 251 1.76 11.84 22.40
C ASP A 251 2.37 12.08 21.00
N GLY A 252 1.88 11.37 19.99
CA GLY A 252 2.35 11.49 18.60
C GLY A 252 3.62 10.68 18.28
N TYR A 253 4.23 10.02 19.27
CA TYR A 253 5.44 9.22 19.09
C TYR A 253 5.17 7.71 19.15
N CYS A 254 5.68 6.98 18.16
CA CYS A 254 5.65 5.52 18.10
C CYS A 254 6.68 4.91 19.07
N GLN A 255 6.39 4.92 20.38
CA GLN A 255 7.34 4.46 21.40
C GLN A 255 7.32 2.94 21.61
N ASP A 256 6.13 2.34 21.60
CA ASP A 256 5.98 0.92 21.92
C ASP A 256 6.17 0.01 20.71
N ASP A 257 5.61 0.41 19.57
CA ASP A 257 5.77 -0.31 18.32
C ASP A 257 6.19 0.63 17.21
N GLN A 258 7.07 0.14 16.34
CA GLN A 258 7.62 0.89 15.23
C GLN A 258 7.70 0.01 13.99
N PHE A 259 7.20 0.54 12.88
CA PHE A 259 7.60 0.13 11.55
C PHE A 259 8.59 1.15 11.00
N ILE A 260 9.77 0.69 10.62
CA ILE A 260 10.89 1.51 10.18
C ILE A 260 11.33 1.03 8.80
N VAL A 261 11.49 1.98 7.88
CA VAL A 261 12.15 1.74 6.60
C VAL A 261 13.55 2.39 6.67
N SER A 262 14.57 1.64 6.27
CA SER A 262 15.95 2.14 6.14
C SER A 262 16.58 1.70 4.82
N GLY A 263 17.63 2.40 4.37
CA GLY A 263 18.25 2.17 3.07
C GLY A 263 17.58 2.92 1.91
N GLN A 264 16.50 3.67 2.17
CA GLN A 264 15.86 4.55 1.19
C GLN A 264 16.71 5.78 0.82
N ASN A 265 16.31 6.46 -0.26
CA ASN A 265 16.87 7.75 -0.63
C ASN A 265 16.75 8.77 0.52
N ILE A 266 17.86 9.43 0.85
CA ILE A 266 17.94 10.41 1.96
C ILE A 266 17.00 11.62 1.77
N ASN A 267 16.55 11.89 0.55
CA ASN A 267 15.61 12.96 0.23
C ASN A 267 14.14 12.49 0.29
N ASN A 268 13.89 11.19 0.44
CA ASN A 268 12.58 10.57 0.52
C ASN A 268 12.50 9.69 1.78
N VAL A 269 12.57 10.33 2.95
CA VAL A 269 12.55 9.61 4.23
C VAL A 269 11.11 9.20 4.57
N ILE A 270 10.91 7.90 4.73
CA ILE A 270 9.64 7.35 5.22
C ILE A 270 9.56 7.60 6.73
N PRO A 271 8.45 8.18 7.24
CA PRO A 271 8.27 8.37 8.67
C PRO A 271 8.17 7.01 9.38
N ILE A 272 8.53 6.98 10.67
CA ILE A 272 8.27 5.81 11.52
C ILE A 272 6.75 5.70 11.69
N LEU A 273 6.20 4.53 11.39
CA LEU A 273 4.75 4.29 11.43
C LEU A 273 4.36 3.36 12.59
N CYS A 274 3.22 3.66 13.21
CA CYS A 274 2.55 2.82 14.20
C CYS A 274 1.03 3.07 14.14
N GLY A 275 0.26 2.42 15.00
CA GLY A 275 -1.19 2.53 15.00
C GLY A 275 -1.87 1.78 13.85
N ILE A 276 -3.02 2.28 13.39
CA ILE A 276 -3.83 1.64 12.33
C ILE A 276 -3.64 2.38 11.00
N ASN A 277 -2.99 1.71 10.04
CA ASN A 277 -2.76 2.24 8.68
C ASN A 277 -3.31 1.30 7.59
N SER A 278 -4.11 0.29 7.95
CA SER A 278 -4.75 -0.61 6.99
C SER A 278 -5.49 0.17 5.89
N GLY A 279 -5.30 -0.22 4.64
CA GLY A 279 -5.87 0.40 3.44
C GLY A 279 -5.10 1.61 2.91
N GLN A 280 -4.01 2.04 3.58
CA GLN A 280 -3.10 3.05 3.06
C GLN A 280 -1.91 2.40 2.34
N HIS A 281 -1.11 3.22 1.67
CA HIS A 281 0.10 2.79 0.98
C HIS A 281 1.19 3.84 1.12
N VAL A 282 2.44 3.46 0.82
CA VAL A 282 3.58 4.38 0.71
C VAL A 282 4.46 4.01 -0.48
N TYR A 283 5.07 5.03 -1.10
CA TYR A 283 6.09 4.91 -2.13
C TYR A 283 7.46 5.25 -1.56
N ILE A 284 8.45 4.42 -1.86
CA ILE A 284 9.83 4.56 -1.43
C ILE A 284 10.69 4.73 -2.67
N GLU A 285 11.42 5.84 -2.76
CA GLU A 285 12.33 6.06 -3.88
C GLU A 285 13.68 5.38 -3.68
N VAL A 286 14.05 4.53 -4.63
CA VAL A 286 15.26 3.69 -4.58
C VAL A 286 16.09 3.72 -5.87
N GLY A 287 15.76 4.59 -6.82
CA GLY A 287 16.51 4.68 -8.09
C GLY A 287 17.99 5.02 -7.91
N GLU A 288 18.29 5.92 -6.97
CA GLU A 288 19.65 6.45 -6.73
C GLU A 288 20.34 5.79 -5.52
N VAL A 289 19.81 4.67 -5.01
CA VAL A 289 20.41 3.93 -3.88
C VAL A 289 20.79 2.53 -4.32
N ASP A 290 21.96 2.09 -3.89
CA ASP A 290 22.48 0.75 -4.21
C ASP A 290 21.79 -0.37 -3.38
N GLY A 291 21.07 0.00 -2.32
CA GLY A 291 20.43 -0.94 -1.39
C GLY A 291 21.41 -1.58 -0.38
N PRO A 292 20.95 -2.58 0.41
CA PRO A 292 19.57 -3.08 0.46
C PRO A 292 18.62 -2.12 1.19
N ILE A 293 17.32 -2.35 1.01
CA ILE A 293 16.26 -1.65 1.73
C ILE A 293 15.77 -2.58 2.85
N ASN A 294 15.74 -2.07 4.09
CA ASN A 294 15.27 -2.87 5.22
C ASN A 294 13.89 -2.40 5.69
N PHE A 295 12.99 -3.37 5.88
CA PHE A 295 11.70 -3.19 6.52
C PHE A 295 11.74 -3.82 7.90
N THR A 296 11.67 -3.00 8.95
CA THR A 296 11.87 -3.44 10.32
C THR A 296 10.60 -3.20 11.13
N PHE A 297 10.11 -4.26 11.78
CA PHE A 297 9.13 -4.16 12.86
C PHE A 297 9.84 -4.36 14.21
N GLN A 298 9.65 -3.41 15.11
CA GLN A 298 10.08 -3.49 16.51
C GLN A 298 8.86 -3.30 17.40
N THR A 299 8.60 -4.26 18.28
CA THR A 299 7.53 -4.19 19.29
C THR A 299 8.10 -4.49 20.67
N VAL A 300 7.66 -3.73 21.68
CA VAL A 300 8.20 -3.86 23.05
C VAL A 300 7.30 -4.66 23.99
N SER A 301 6.02 -4.85 23.66
CA SER A 301 5.02 -5.51 24.49
C SER A 301 4.48 -6.79 23.84
N SER A 302 3.72 -7.58 24.62
CA SER A 302 3.09 -8.83 24.15
C SER A 302 1.62 -8.62 23.76
N ASP A 303 1.29 -7.46 23.22
CA ASP A 303 -0.06 -7.13 22.76
C ASP A 303 -0.29 -7.62 21.33
N SER A 304 -1.55 -7.78 20.91
CA SER A 304 -1.89 -8.31 19.59
C SER A 304 -1.54 -7.36 18.44
N ARG A 305 -0.95 -7.90 17.37
CA ARG A 305 -0.54 -7.21 16.14
C ARG A 305 -1.00 -7.95 14.92
N LEU A 306 -1.40 -7.22 13.91
CA LEU A 306 -1.74 -7.80 12.62
C LEU A 306 -1.14 -6.94 11.52
N PHE A 307 -0.29 -7.54 10.70
CA PHE A 307 0.19 -6.86 9.50
C PHE A 307 0.35 -7.84 8.33
N ALA A 308 -0.04 -7.35 7.16
CA ALA A 308 0.21 -7.95 5.87
C ALA A 308 0.42 -6.81 4.87
N ILE A 309 1.68 -6.64 4.47
CA ILE A 309 2.12 -5.59 3.58
C ILE A 309 2.47 -6.22 2.24
N LYS A 310 1.81 -5.80 1.16
CA LYS A 310 2.23 -6.16 -0.19
C LYS A 310 3.37 -5.25 -0.59
N VAL A 311 4.51 -5.83 -0.93
CA VAL A 311 5.68 -5.13 -1.42
C VAL A 311 5.72 -5.31 -2.94
N THR A 312 5.88 -4.22 -3.68
CA THR A 312 5.99 -4.25 -5.14
C THR A 312 7.14 -3.34 -5.58
N GLN A 313 8.13 -3.90 -6.26
CA GLN A 313 9.21 -3.16 -6.89
C GLN A 313 8.73 -2.63 -8.25
N LEU A 314 9.05 -1.38 -8.54
CA LEU A 314 8.55 -0.65 -9.71
C LEU A 314 9.72 0.02 -10.46
N THR A 315 9.72 -0.16 -11.76
CA THR A 315 10.48 0.64 -12.71
C THR A 315 9.78 1.97 -12.98
N SER A 316 10.48 2.92 -13.59
CA SER A 316 9.89 4.22 -13.97
C SER A 316 8.84 4.14 -15.08
N LEU A 317 8.72 2.98 -15.75
CA LEU A 317 7.78 2.76 -16.85
C LEU A 317 6.48 2.10 -16.39
N ASP A 318 6.42 1.62 -15.14
CA ASP A 318 5.24 0.94 -14.63
C ASP A 318 4.10 1.92 -14.42
N GLU A 319 2.88 1.51 -14.79
CA GLU A 319 1.67 2.33 -14.64
C GLU A 319 1.40 2.71 -13.17
N LEU A 320 1.84 1.87 -12.23
CA LEU A 320 1.74 2.10 -10.80
C LEU A 320 2.80 3.05 -10.23
N ALA A 321 3.80 3.46 -11.02
CA ALA A 321 4.86 4.35 -10.55
C ALA A 321 4.31 5.73 -10.19
N ALA A 322 4.76 6.26 -9.05
CA ALA A 322 4.40 7.59 -8.58
C ALA A 322 5.39 8.64 -9.10
N PRO A 323 4.97 9.90 -9.29
CA PRO A 323 5.90 11.00 -9.50
C PRO A 323 6.88 11.14 -8.33
N THR A 324 8.10 11.60 -8.61
CA THR A 324 9.13 11.85 -7.59
C THR A 324 8.64 12.86 -6.54
N GLY A 325 8.91 12.58 -5.26
CA GLY A 325 8.53 13.38 -4.10
C GLY A 325 7.18 13.01 -3.49
N CYS A 326 6.39 12.14 -4.12
CA CYS A 326 5.10 11.70 -3.61
C CYS A 326 5.26 10.50 -2.67
N LEU A 327 4.95 10.66 -1.39
CA LEU A 327 4.90 9.52 -0.45
C LEU A 327 3.65 8.67 -0.71
N GLN A 328 2.54 9.31 -1.08
CA GLN A 328 1.31 8.65 -1.47
C GLN A 328 0.89 9.14 -2.86
N TYR A 329 0.39 8.24 -3.68
CA TYR A 329 -0.07 8.55 -5.03
C TYR A 329 -1.42 7.90 -5.31
N TYR A 330 -2.37 8.70 -5.76
CA TYR A 330 -3.74 8.30 -6.03
C TYR A 330 -4.08 8.54 -7.49
N THR A 331 -4.56 7.51 -8.17
CA THR A 331 -4.86 7.57 -9.61
C THR A 331 -6.36 7.69 -9.88
N ASP A 332 -7.22 7.50 -8.89
CA ASP A 332 -8.67 7.57 -9.09
C ASP A 332 -9.18 9.01 -9.24
N THR A 333 -10.32 9.15 -9.93
CA THR A 333 -11.02 10.45 -10.08
C THR A 333 -11.66 10.94 -8.79
N GLN A 334 -11.92 10.05 -7.85
CA GLN A 334 -12.40 10.33 -6.50
C GLN A 334 -11.84 9.31 -5.53
N GLY A 335 -11.60 9.73 -4.29
CA GLY A 335 -11.03 8.85 -3.27
C GLY A 335 -10.94 9.54 -1.92
N TYR A 336 -10.18 8.95 -1.01
CA TYR A 336 -9.96 9.48 0.33
C TYR A 336 -8.48 9.72 0.59
N LEU A 337 -8.16 10.88 1.15
CA LEU A 337 -6.88 11.22 1.73
C LEU A 337 -7.01 11.16 3.25
N GLU A 338 -6.13 10.44 3.91
CA GLU A 338 -6.17 10.24 5.37
C GLU A 338 -4.76 10.42 5.94
N SER A 339 -4.65 11.05 7.11
CA SER A 339 -3.39 11.02 7.84
C SER A 339 -3.05 9.59 8.28
N PHE A 340 -1.77 9.28 8.43
CA PHE A 340 -1.36 8.06 9.13
C PHE A 340 -1.99 7.99 10.53
N ASN A 341 -2.40 6.79 10.93
CA ASN A 341 -3.09 6.47 12.17
C ASN A 341 -4.43 7.22 12.40
N TYR A 342 -5.14 7.54 11.31
CA TYR A 342 -6.48 8.15 11.39
C TYR A 342 -7.60 7.15 11.72
N ARG A 343 -7.42 5.86 11.38
CA ARG A 343 -8.48 4.86 11.54
C ARG A 343 -8.65 4.45 13.00
N ASP A 344 -9.91 4.38 13.44
CA ASP A 344 -10.33 3.97 14.79
C ASP A 344 -10.83 2.50 14.84
N LYS A 345 -11.20 1.94 13.67
CA LYS A 345 -11.67 0.56 13.54
C LYS A 345 -10.50 -0.42 13.47
N SER A 346 -10.39 -1.20 14.53
CA SER A 346 -9.46 -2.32 14.70
C SER A 346 -10.01 -3.60 14.06
N ASP A 347 -9.16 -4.34 13.34
CA ASP A 347 -9.45 -5.68 12.83
C ASP A 347 -9.23 -6.75 13.93
N ILE A 348 -8.53 -6.41 15.01
CA ILE A 348 -8.24 -7.29 16.16
C ILE A 348 -9.07 -6.94 17.42
N VAL A 349 -10.14 -6.13 17.26
CA VAL A 349 -11.13 -5.79 18.30
C VAL A 349 -10.54 -5.04 19.51
N ILE A 350 -9.55 -4.18 19.29
CA ILE A 350 -9.03 -3.27 20.32
C ILE A 350 -9.57 -1.86 20.02
N ALA A 351 -10.31 -1.26 20.95
CA ALA A 351 -10.76 0.13 20.79
C ALA A 351 -9.54 1.07 20.80
N ARG A 352 -9.41 1.92 19.78
CA ARG A 352 -8.28 2.85 19.66
C ARG A 352 -8.76 4.27 19.40
N SER A 353 -8.01 5.22 19.96
CA SER A 353 -8.19 6.63 19.64
C SER A 353 -7.22 7.01 18.52
N PRO A 354 -7.71 7.53 17.39
CA PRO A 354 -6.85 7.97 16.32
C PRO A 354 -6.05 9.21 16.74
N SER A 355 -4.84 9.30 16.21
CA SER A 355 -3.96 10.46 16.40
C SER A 355 -2.94 10.47 15.28
N TYR A 356 -2.70 11.61 14.64
CA TYR A 356 -1.57 11.71 13.73
C TYR A 356 -0.24 11.65 14.51
N LEU A 357 0.86 11.45 13.76
CA LEU A 357 2.20 11.29 14.31
C LEU A 357 2.97 12.62 14.28
N ASN A 358 3.93 12.76 15.18
CA ASN A 358 4.86 13.90 15.16
C ASN A 358 5.91 13.76 14.05
N ASN A 359 6.50 14.88 13.67
CA ASN A 359 7.58 14.99 12.68
C ASN A 359 7.21 14.48 11.28
N LEU A 360 5.94 14.60 10.90
CA LEU A 360 5.49 14.26 9.55
C LEU A 360 5.80 15.42 8.61
N ASN A 361 6.25 15.08 7.40
CA ASN A 361 6.41 16.01 6.30
C ASN A 361 6.34 15.22 4.99
N TYR A 362 5.16 15.12 4.41
CA TYR A 362 4.97 14.33 3.20
C TYR A 362 3.91 14.90 2.27
N ALA A 363 4.02 14.50 1.01
CA ALA A 363 3.10 14.85 -0.06
C ALA A 363 2.22 13.66 -0.45
N MET A 364 0.92 13.93 -0.54
CA MET A 364 -0.09 13.09 -1.17
C MET A 364 -0.37 13.67 -2.56
N CYS A 365 -0.03 12.92 -3.59
CA CYS A 365 -0.19 13.33 -4.98
C CYS A 365 -1.41 12.65 -5.60
N ILE A 366 -2.13 13.39 -6.44
CA ILE A 366 -3.27 12.86 -7.20
C ILE A 366 -2.95 12.99 -8.69
N GLU A 367 -3.10 11.91 -9.44
CA GLU A 367 -3.00 11.91 -10.90
C GLU A 367 -4.14 12.75 -11.48
N ARG A 368 -3.79 13.81 -12.22
CA ARG A 368 -4.80 14.60 -12.93
C ARG A 368 -5.30 13.83 -14.14
N LYS A 369 -6.57 13.41 -14.10
CA LYS A 369 -7.22 12.78 -15.26
C LYS A 369 -7.54 13.80 -16.35
N ALA A 370 -7.71 13.29 -17.57
CA ALA A 370 -8.10 14.11 -18.71
C ALA A 370 -9.40 14.86 -18.41
N GLU A 371 -9.51 16.10 -18.91
CA GLU A 371 -10.65 16.99 -18.69
C GLU A 371 -10.90 17.41 -17.23
N THR A 372 -9.96 17.20 -16.30
CA THR A 372 -10.05 17.72 -14.93
C THR A 372 -9.57 19.17 -14.83
N CYS A 373 -10.45 20.09 -14.42
CA CYS A 373 -10.11 21.50 -14.22
C CYS A 373 -9.84 21.87 -12.75
N SER A 374 -10.46 21.17 -11.80
CA SER A 374 -10.25 21.41 -10.37
C SER A 374 -10.41 20.14 -9.57
N VAL A 375 -9.95 20.18 -8.31
CA VAL A 375 -10.18 19.12 -7.33
C VAL A 375 -10.84 19.73 -6.11
N THR A 376 -11.99 19.20 -5.73
CA THR A 376 -12.70 19.61 -4.52
C THR A 376 -12.44 18.60 -3.41
N TYR A 377 -12.10 19.12 -2.23
CA TYR A 377 -11.88 18.35 -1.01
C TYR A 377 -13.02 18.63 -0.04
N THR A 378 -13.57 17.58 0.54
CA THR A 378 -14.62 17.66 1.56
C THR A 378 -14.22 16.85 2.78
N ASN A 379 -14.46 17.39 3.96
CA ASN A 379 -14.23 16.65 5.19
C ASN A 379 -15.21 15.47 5.29
N SER A 380 -14.68 14.26 5.47
CA SER A 380 -15.46 13.02 5.55
C SER A 380 -15.33 12.33 6.92
N GLY A 381 -14.78 13.02 7.93
CA GLY A 381 -14.68 12.50 9.29
C GLY A 381 -14.43 13.60 10.33
N ASN A 382 -13.98 13.21 11.52
CA ASN A 382 -13.51 14.17 12.51
C ASN A 382 -12.15 14.70 12.06
N MET A 383 -12.03 16.02 11.90
CA MET A 383 -10.76 16.66 11.63
C MET A 383 -10.26 17.29 12.93
N GLN A 384 -8.98 17.18 13.20
CA GLN A 384 -8.32 17.89 14.28
C GLN A 384 -6.81 17.95 13.99
N ILE A 385 -6.34 19.11 13.53
CA ILE A 385 -4.91 19.44 13.34
C ILE A 385 -4.61 20.59 14.28
N VAL A 386 -3.87 20.34 15.36
CA VAL A 386 -3.79 21.30 16.47
C VAL A 386 -2.56 22.17 16.38
N ASN A 387 -2.69 23.43 16.79
CA ASN A 387 -1.55 24.33 16.97
C ASN A 387 -1.71 25.00 18.34
N TYR A 388 -0.63 25.06 19.10
CA TYR A 388 -0.58 25.67 20.42
C TYR A 388 0.47 26.79 20.45
N ASP A 389 0.19 27.85 21.18
CA ASP A 389 1.15 28.92 21.40
C ASP A 389 2.20 28.56 22.46
N THR A 390 3.12 29.48 22.73
CA THR A 390 4.20 29.30 23.72
C THR A 390 3.70 29.13 25.15
N ASP A 391 2.46 29.55 25.43
CA ASP A 391 1.82 29.43 26.74
C ASP A 391 1.00 28.13 26.85
N GLY A 392 0.98 27.31 25.80
CA GLY A 392 0.25 26.04 25.76
C GLY A 392 -1.26 26.21 25.55
N LEU A 393 -1.69 27.34 24.98
CA LEU A 393 -3.09 27.58 24.64
C LEU A 393 -3.35 27.27 23.15
N PRO A 394 -4.53 26.71 22.80
CA PRO A 394 -4.89 26.51 21.40
C PRO A 394 -4.86 27.84 20.64
N VAL A 395 -4.12 27.89 19.54
CA VAL A 395 -4.09 29.06 18.63
C VAL A 395 -5.47 29.27 18.00
N ILE A 396 -6.17 28.17 17.73
CA ILE A 396 -7.50 28.14 17.13
C ILE A 396 -8.50 27.71 18.19
N PRO A 397 -9.62 28.42 18.36
CA PRO A 397 -10.68 27.98 19.26
C PRO A 397 -11.22 26.60 18.86
N PRO A 398 -11.68 25.78 19.82
CA PRO A 398 -12.33 24.51 19.53
C PRO A 398 -13.48 24.67 18.53
N ASP A 399 -13.73 23.63 17.74
CA ASP A 399 -14.77 23.54 16.71
C ASP A 399 -14.62 24.51 15.53
N GLN A 400 -13.45 25.14 15.35
CA GLN A 400 -13.19 26.08 14.26
C GLN A 400 -12.09 25.60 13.30
N ALA A 401 -12.16 26.07 12.06
CA ALA A 401 -11.07 25.98 11.09
C ALA A 401 -10.01 27.05 11.37
N GLY A 402 -8.75 26.66 11.29
CA GLY A 402 -7.61 27.56 11.16
C GLY A 402 -7.20 27.69 9.69
N VAL A 403 -6.92 28.92 9.27
CA VAL A 403 -6.51 29.24 7.90
C VAL A 403 -5.28 30.13 7.91
N GLU A 404 -4.38 29.89 6.96
CA GLU A 404 -3.11 30.60 6.78
C GLU A 404 -2.07 30.33 7.89
N ILE A 405 -0.94 31.02 7.77
CA ILE A 405 0.27 30.81 8.59
C ILE A 405 0.10 31.23 10.05
N LEU A 406 -0.75 32.21 10.35
CA LEU A 406 -0.92 32.71 11.72
C LEU A 406 -1.75 31.74 12.57
N ASN A 407 -2.75 31.10 11.97
CA ASN A 407 -3.55 30.09 12.66
C ASN A 407 -2.87 28.71 12.63
N CYS A 408 -2.15 28.40 11.54
CA CYS A 408 -1.49 27.12 11.32
C CYS A 408 0.05 27.26 11.16
N PRO A 409 0.76 27.71 12.21
CA PRO A 409 2.20 27.97 12.12
C PRO A 409 3.04 26.69 12.01
N SER A 410 2.69 25.66 12.77
CA SER A 410 3.45 24.42 12.91
C SER A 410 2.84 23.27 12.11
N ASP A 411 1.62 22.91 12.50
CA ASP A 411 0.90 21.74 11.99
C ASP A 411 -0.16 22.19 10.99
N TRP A 412 -0.10 21.65 9.78
CA TRP A 412 -0.99 22.09 8.71
C TRP A 412 -1.13 21.06 7.61
N LEU A 413 -2.29 21.15 6.96
CA LEU A 413 -2.56 20.58 5.66
C LEU A 413 -2.49 21.71 4.62
N LEU A 414 -1.71 21.55 3.55
CA LEU A 414 -1.63 22.52 2.47
C LEU A 414 -2.49 22.06 1.30
N ILE A 415 -3.54 22.81 0.99
CA ILE A 415 -4.43 22.59 -0.15
C ILE A 415 -4.57 23.92 -0.89
N ALA A 416 -4.46 23.92 -2.22
CA ALA A 416 -4.58 25.13 -3.04
C ALA A 416 -3.67 26.28 -2.56
N ALA A 417 -2.45 25.96 -2.13
CA ALA A 417 -1.47 26.88 -1.53
C ALA A 417 -1.91 27.56 -0.21
N THR A 418 -2.99 27.10 0.42
CA THR A 418 -3.49 27.59 1.71
C THR A 418 -3.21 26.56 2.80
N ARG A 419 -2.64 27.01 3.92
CA ARG A 419 -2.47 26.18 5.12
C ARG A 419 -3.79 26.11 5.87
N LEU A 420 -4.22 24.90 6.20
CA LEU A 420 -5.46 24.60 6.89
C LEU A 420 -5.16 23.72 8.10
N CYS A 421 -5.86 23.98 9.20
CA CYS A 421 -5.77 23.22 10.43
C CYS A 421 -7.03 23.44 11.29
N GLY A 422 -7.04 23.01 12.54
CA GLY A 422 -8.21 23.06 13.43
C GLY A 422 -9.16 21.88 13.24
N ASP A 423 -10.41 22.09 13.63
CA ASP A 423 -11.42 21.03 13.79
C ASP A 423 -12.38 20.92 12.58
N ARG A 424 -12.21 21.80 11.60
CA ARG A 424 -13.05 21.92 10.41
C ARG A 424 -12.16 22.14 9.19
N LEU A 425 -12.56 21.57 8.06
CA LEU A 425 -12.01 21.95 6.76
C LEU A 425 -12.79 23.16 6.26
N ASN A 426 -12.18 24.33 6.23
CA ASN A 426 -12.75 25.54 5.62
C ASN A 426 -11.63 26.55 5.35
N ASP A 427 -11.47 27.00 4.09
CA ASP A 427 -10.49 28.00 3.68
C ASP A 427 -11.06 29.43 3.60
N GLY A 428 -12.36 29.60 3.91
CA GLY A 428 -13.08 30.86 3.85
C GLY A 428 -13.50 31.29 2.44
N SER A 429 -13.17 30.50 1.39
CA SER A 429 -13.46 30.87 -0.01
C SER A 429 -14.94 30.73 -0.36
N VAL A 430 -15.60 29.69 0.17
CA VAL A 430 -17.03 29.42 -0.05
C VAL A 430 -17.88 30.05 1.06
N PHE A 431 -17.43 29.96 2.32
CA PHE A 431 -18.18 30.42 3.48
C PHE A 431 -17.26 30.90 4.60
N GLN A 432 -17.42 32.15 5.05
CA GLN A 432 -16.55 32.79 6.06
C GLN A 432 -16.91 32.46 7.53
N ASP A 433 -17.83 31.52 7.76
CA ASP A 433 -18.07 30.98 9.10
C ASP A 433 -17.16 29.76 9.32
N PHE A 434 -16.09 29.95 10.08
CA PHE A 434 -15.09 28.91 10.33
C PHE A 434 -15.56 27.83 11.31
N THR A 435 -16.75 27.96 11.93
CA THR A 435 -17.32 26.93 12.82
C THR A 435 -17.91 25.74 12.05
N VAL A 436 -18.07 25.88 10.74
CA VAL A 436 -18.63 24.86 9.85
C VAL A 436 -17.60 24.39 8.82
N ASN A 437 -17.71 23.10 8.44
CA ASN A 437 -16.95 22.59 7.31
C ASN A 437 -17.47 23.22 6.01
N ALA A 438 -16.56 23.55 5.09
CA ALA A 438 -16.84 24.00 3.74
C ALA A 438 -15.90 23.28 2.76
N PRO A 439 -16.36 23.00 1.52
CA PRO A 439 -15.51 22.41 0.49
C PRO A 439 -14.37 23.36 0.12
N VAL A 440 -13.15 22.81 0.00
CA VAL A 440 -11.97 23.54 -0.47
C VAL A 440 -11.68 23.08 -1.89
N THR A 441 -11.53 23.98 -2.84
CA THR A 441 -11.33 23.62 -4.26
C THR A 441 -10.01 24.14 -4.78
N ASP A 442 -9.15 23.23 -5.24
CA ASP A 442 -7.90 23.53 -5.91
C ASP A 442 -8.12 23.58 -7.42
N ASN A 443 -7.93 24.76 -8.01
CA ASN A 443 -8.00 25.05 -9.43
C ASN A 443 -6.61 25.33 -10.05
N GLY A 444 -5.53 24.97 -9.34
CA GLY A 444 -4.17 25.11 -9.83
C GLY A 444 -3.93 24.33 -11.12
N ALA A 445 -3.10 24.87 -12.01
CA ALA A 445 -2.75 24.23 -13.29
C ALA A 445 -1.66 23.15 -13.17
N GLY A 446 -0.98 23.07 -12.02
CA GLY A 446 0.11 22.14 -11.78
C GLY A 446 -0.34 20.74 -11.33
N PRO A 447 0.63 19.89 -10.95
CA PRO A 447 0.35 18.63 -10.26
C PRO A 447 -0.55 18.86 -9.05
N ILE A 448 -1.48 17.94 -8.81
CA ILE A 448 -2.38 18.02 -7.64
C ILE A 448 -1.62 17.41 -6.46
N VAL A 449 -1.22 18.26 -5.52
CA VAL A 449 -0.41 17.83 -4.37
C VAL A 449 -0.98 18.43 -3.09
N VAL A 450 -1.29 17.56 -2.13
CA VAL A 450 -1.69 17.93 -0.78
C VAL A 450 -0.54 17.60 0.16
N TRP A 451 -0.09 18.57 0.94
CA TRP A 451 1.04 18.37 1.86
C TRP A 451 0.51 18.30 3.29
N PHE A 452 1.01 17.35 4.07
CA PHE A 452 0.77 17.32 5.50
C PHE A 452 2.08 17.47 6.25
N ARG A 453 2.09 18.37 7.23
CA ARG A 453 3.20 18.60 8.13
C ARG A 453 2.74 18.62 9.58
N SER A 454 3.51 17.98 10.44
CA SER A 454 3.44 18.12 11.90
C SER A 454 4.81 18.43 12.48
N ASP A 455 4.83 19.11 13.63
CA ASP A 455 6.02 19.36 14.42
C ASP A 455 6.27 18.25 15.46
N GLU A 456 7.04 18.54 16.50
CA GLU A 456 7.41 17.60 17.57
C GLU A 456 6.54 17.73 18.84
N SER A 457 5.42 18.47 18.75
CA SER A 457 4.63 18.94 19.88
C SER A 457 3.31 18.16 20.02
N TYR A 458 2.19 18.90 20.13
CA TYR A 458 0.86 18.37 20.38
C TYR A 458 0.27 17.79 19.11
N VAL A 459 -0.43 16.66 19.27
CA VAL A 459 -1.15 16.00 18.19
C VAL A 459 -2.65 15.99 18.47
N GLY A 460 -3.43 15.91 17.40
CA GLY A 460 -4.86 15.69 17.41
C GLY A 460 -5.25 14.43 16.63
N VAL A 461 -6.53 14.25 16.38
CA VAL A 461 -7.08 13.09 15.64
C VAL A 461 -6.52 12.96 14.22
N GLY A 462 -6.23 14.06 13.53
CA GLY A 462 -5.78 14.06 12.13
C GLY A 462 -6.89 14.45 11.16
N PHE A 463 -6.88 13.91 9.94
CA PHE A 463 -7.88 14.23 8.92
C PHE A 463 -8.25 13.04 8.05
N LYS A 464 -9.47 13.10 7.51
CA LYS A 464 -9.95 12.26 6.41
C LYS A 464 -10.77 13.11 5.44
N LEU A 465 -10.22 13.33 4.25
CA LEU A 465 -10.84 14.14 3.21
C LEU A 465 -11.26 13.27 2.05
N MET A 466 -12.48 13.44 1.55
CA MET A 466 -12.85 12.94 0.22
C MET A 466 -12.37 13.97 -0.80
N TYR A 467 -11.61 13.52 -1.80
CA TYR A 467 -11.28 14.34 -2.96
C TYR A 467 -12.14 13.93 -4.16
N GLN A 468 -12.48 14.89 -5.00
CA GLN A 468 -13.19 14.67 -6.26
C GLN A 468 -12.61 15.57 -7.35
N GLN A 469 -12.16 14.95 -8.44
CA GLN A 469 -11.73 15.65 -9.65
C GLN A 469 -12.96 16.12 -10.45
N ASN A 470 -13.05 17.42 -10.68
CA ASN A 470 -14.16 18.04 -11.39
C ASN A 470 -13.81 18.25 -12.86
N SER A 471 -14.76 17.88 -13.74
CA SER A 471 -14.62 18.12 -15.17
C SER A 471 -14.63 19.61 -15.50
N CYS A 472 -13.86 20.01 -16.49
CA CYS A 472 -13.86 21.36 -17.06
C CYS A 472 -15.22 21.80 -17.63
N ASN A 473 -16.08 20.84 -17.97
CA ASN A 473 -17.38 21.10 -18.60
C ASN A 473 -18.57 20.98 -17.62
N ALA A 474 -18.29 20.85 -16.32
CA ALA A 474 -19.30 20.59 -15.29
C ALA A 474 -20.12 21.83 -14.91
#